data_AF-A0A5U3ITI2-F1
#
_entry.id   AF-A0A5U3ITI2-F1
#
_cell.length_a   1.000
_cell.length_b   1.000
_cell.length_c   1.000
_cell.angle_alpha   90.00
_cell.angle_beta   90.00
_cell.angle_gamma   90.00
#
_symmetry.space_group_name_H-M   'P 1'
#
loop_
_entity.id
_entity.type
_entity.pdbx_description
1 polymer ?
#
loop_
_entity_poly.entity_id
_entity_poly.type
_entity_poly.pdbx_seq_one_letter_code
_entity_poly.pdbx_strand_id
1 'polypeptide(L)'
;LHRELLTRGVIHADETGMRILDTKKGGKPRSGYLWCYASGERSGPQIVSFDCQTGRGHEHPENWLQDWSGTLVVDGYQAYRTMAGKTPGIILAGCWAHARRGFADLYKMNKDPRAAMAVKKIAGLYRLEKKISSRPVEKIRQWRQRYARPILEELWSWLEEQEQRWPPGGALHKAIVYALARRVELSLFLEDGAVPLDNNVCER
;
A
#
# COMPACT_ATOMS: atom_id res chain seq x y z
N LEU A 1 20.85 8.75 -7.72
CA LEU A 1 19.45 8.60 -7.27
C LEU A 1 19.02 7.14 -7.16
N HIS A 2 19.02 6.30 -8.22
CA HIS A 2 18.65 4.87 -8.08
C HIS A 2 19.43 4.11 -7.01
N ARG A 3 20.77 4.09 -7.09
CA ARG A 3 21.63 3.45 -6.07
C ARG A 3 21.39 3.97 -4.65
N GLU A 4 21.07 5.25 -4.52
CA GLU A 4 20.80 5.89 -3.21
C GLU A 4 19.39 5.56 -2.71
N LEU A 5 18.41 5.39 -3.60
CA LEU A 5 17.08 4.93 -3.22
C LEU A 5 17.13 3.48 -2.70
N LEU A 6 17.96 2.63 -3.30
CA LEU A 6 18.19 1.25 -2.83
C LEU A 6 18.98 1.15 -1.52
N THR A 7 19.48 2.25 -0.93
CA THR A 7 20.02 2.20 0.44
C THR A 7 18.95 2.43 1.51
N ARG A 8 17.72 2.78 1.11
CA ARG A 8 16.61 3.06 2.03
C ARG A 8 15.97 1.75 2.47
N GLY A 9 15.65 1.63 3.76
CA GLY A 9 14.99 0.43 4.31
C GLY A 9 13.49 0.34 3.99
N VAL A 10 12.88 1.46 3.58
CA VAL A 10 11.47 1.54 3.15
C VAL A 10 11.41 2.23 1.80
N ILE A 11 10.73 1.59 0.85
CA ILE A 11 10.50 2.10 -0.51
C ILE A 11 9.01 1.99 -0.80
N HIS A 12 8.46 2.99 -1.49
CA HIS A 12 7.13 2.96 -2.09
C HIS A 12 7.24 2.50 -3.54
N ALA A 13 6.27 1.74 -4.02
CA ALA A 13 6.13 1.43 -5.44
C ALA A 13 4.67 1.56 -5.89
N ASP A 14 4.45 2.15 -7.06
CA ASP A 14 3.16 2.21 -7.74
C ASP A 14 3.35 2.18 -9.26
N GLU A 15 2.34 1.70 -9.99
CA GLU A 15 2.34 1.68 -11.44
C GLU A 15 1.13 2.40 -12.04
N THR A 16 1.40 3.40 -12.88
CA THR A 16 0.36 4.14 -13.59
C THR A 16 0.41 3.87 -15.09
N GLY A 17 -0.73 3.47 -15.66
CA GLY A 17 -0.86 3.26 -17.10
C GLY A 17 -0.78 4.57 -17.87
N MET A 18 0.05 4.62 -18.91
CA MET A 18 0.20 5.81 -19.77
C MET A 18 0.51 5.45 -21.23
N ARG A 19 0.53 6.47 -22.10
CA ARG A 19 1.07 6.35 -23.46
C ARG A 19 2.56 6.68 -23.43
N ILE A 20 3.39 5.77 -23.92
CA ILE A 20 4.85 5.93 -24.03
C ILE A 20 5.29 5.79 -25.48
N LEU A 21 6.45 6.38 -25.83
CA LEU A 21 7.05 6.19 -27.14
C LEU A 21 7.89 4.91 -27.14
N ASP A 22 7.63 4.01 -28.09
CA ASP A 22 8.45 2.81 -28.27
C ASP A 22 9.72 3.16 -29.04
N THR A 23 10.78 3.52 -28.33
CA THR A 23 12.08 3.85 -28.94
C THR A 23 12.72 2.66 -29.65
N LYS A 24 12.30 1.42 -29.34
CA LYS A 24 12.74 0.20 -30.03
C LYS A 24 11.96 -0.08 -31.32
N LYS A 25 10.76 0.52 -31.50
CA LYS A 25 9.92 0.39 -32.71
C LYS A 25 9.63 1.73 -33.38
N GLY A 26 10.69 2.51 -33.61
CA GLY A 26 10.62 3.73 -34.43
C GLY A 26 9.85 4.89 -33.78
N GLY A 27 9.78 4.95 -32.45
CA GLY A 27 9.21 6.07 -31.71
C GLY A 27 7.68 6.16 -31.77
N LYS A 28 6.98 5.09 -32.17
CA LYS A 28 5.51 5.11 -32.22
C LYS A 28 4.91 5.09 -30.80
N PRO A 29 3.85 5.89 -30.53
CA PRO A 29 3.13 5.83 -29.27
C PRO A 29 2.48 4.46 -29.05
N ARG A 30 2.69 3.87 -27.87
CA ARG A 30 2.06 2.61 -27.42
C ARG A 30 1.61 2.71 -25.96
N SER A 31 0.78 1.78 -25.52
CA SER A 31 0.47 1.64 -24.10
C SER A 31 1.70 1.13 -23.35
N GLY A 32 1.92 1.70 -22.17
CA GLY A 32 2.98 1.32 -21.24
C GLY A 32 2.62 1.76 -19.82
N TYR A 33 3.58 1.63 -18.92
CA TYR A 33 3.41 1.91 -17.50
C TYR A 33 4.59 2.74 -17.02
N LEU A 34 4.27 3.77 -16.23
CA LEU A 34 5.24 4.51 -15.45
C LEU A 34 5.27 3.88 -14.06
N TRP A 35 6.38 3.23 -13.73
CA TRP A 35 6.63 2.70 -12.40
C TRP A 35 7.27 3.80 -11.57
N CYS A 36 6.64 4.17 -10.46
CA CYS A 36 7.13 5.17 -9.52
C CYS A 36 7.71 4.47 -8.31
N TYR A 37 8.95 4.79 -7.97
CA TYR A 37 9.61 4.35 -6.74
C TYR A 37 9.98 5.56 -5.90
N ALA A 38 9.57 5.59 -4.65
CA ALA A 38 9.91 6.69 -3.75
C ALA A 38 10.51 6.18 -2.43
N SER A 39 11.50 6.90 -1.90
CA SER A 39 12.02 6.62 -0.57
C SER A 39 10.94 6.85 0.50
N GLY A 40 10.86 5.99 1.51
CA GLY A 40 9.99 6.23 2.68
C GLY A 40 10.33 7.55 3.38
N GLU A 41 9.34 8.26 3.90
CA GLU A 41 9.45 9.66 4.34
C GLU A 41 10.39 9.84 5.55
N ARG A 42 10.73 8.75 6.23
CA ARG A 42 11.60 8.73 7.43
C ARG A 42 13.00 8.22 7.15
N SER A 43 13.33 7.97 5.89
CA SER A 43 14.59 7.36 5.48
C SER A 43 15.67 8.36 5.07
N GLY A 44 15.39 9.66 5.09
CA GLY A 44 16.31 10.75 4.72
C GLY A 44 15.68 11.73 3.73
N PRO A 45 16.48 12.47 2.94
CA PRO A 45 15.99 13.30 1.84
C PRO A 45 15.10 12.47 0.89
N GLN A 46 13.98 13.05 0.46
CA GLN A 46 13.04 12.38 -0.42
C GLN A 46 13.67 12.14 -1.80
N ILE A 47 13.62 10.90 -2.26
CA ILE A 47 14.03 10.50 -3.62
C ILE A 47 12.81 9.91 -4.29
N VAL A 48 12.56 10.34 -5.53
CA VAL A 48 11.56 9.74 -6.42
C VAL A 48 12.28 9.35 -7.71
N SER A 49 12.02 8.14 -8.19
CA SER A 49 12.57 7.62 -9.43
C SER A 49 11.45 7.00 -10.24
N PHE A 50 11.46 7.29 -11.54
CA PHE A 50 10.50 6.74 -12.48
C PHE A 50 11.18 5.76 -13.43
N ASP A 51 10.49 4.67 -13.75
CA ASP A 51 10.91 3.68 -14.73
C ASP A 51 9.79 3.41 -15.74
N CYS A 52 10.06 3.71 -17.01
CA CYS A 52 9.10 3.56 -18.10
C CYS A 52 9.18 2.16 -18.70
N GLN A 53 8.12 1.38 -18.56
CA GLN A 53 8.07 0.00 -19.01
C GLN A 53 6.93 -0.23 -20.00
N THR A 54 7.11 -1.20 -20.89
CA THR A 54 6.05 -1.58 -21.85
C THR A 54 5.04 -2.57 -21.26
N GLY A 55 5.26 -3.03 -20.03
CA GLY A 55 4.42 -3.98 -19.31
C GLY A 55 4.21 -3.61 -17.84
N ARG A 56 3.33 -4.39 -17.20
CA ARG A 56 2.94 -4.27 -15.79
C ARG A 56 3.22 -5.55 -14.98
N GLY A 57 4.02 -6.46 -15.54
CA GLY A 57 4.36 -7.73 -14.90
C GLY A 57 5.29 -7.56 -13.70
N HIS A 58 5.38 -8.60 -12.87
CA HIS A 58 6.21 -8.61 -11.67
C HIS A 58 7.71 -8.46 -11.98
N GLU A 59 8.13 -8.82 -13.19
CA GLU A 59 9.50 -8.73 -13.66
C GLU A 59 10.02 -7.29 -13.69
N HIS A 60 9.15 -6.28 -13.79
CA HIS A 60 9.57 -4.88 -13.81
C HIS A 60 10.08 -4.40 -12.44
N PRO A 61 9.29 -4.47 -11.35
CA PRO A 61 9.79 -4.10 -10.03
C PRO A 61 10.89 -5.05 -9.54
N GLU A 62 10.87 -6.33 -9.94
CA GLU A 62 11.93 -7.29 -9.64
C GLU A 62 13.29 -6.83 -10.21
N ASN A 63 13.34 -6.54 -11.51
CA ASN A 63 14.57 -6.10 -12.16
C ASN A 63 15.04 -4.71 -11.69
N TRP A 64 14.09 -3.85 -11.28
CA TRP A 64 14.41 -2.51 -10.80
C TRP A 64 14.97 -2.50 -9.38
N LEU A 65 14.40 -3.30 -8.48
CA LEU A 65 14.82 -3.41 -7.08
C LEU A 65 16.10 -4.24 -6.93
N GLN A 66 16.42 -5.13 -7.87
CA GLN A 66 17.65 -5.93 -7.87
C GLN A 66 17.79 -6.72 -6.55
N ASP A 67 18.93 -6.63 -5.88
CA ASP A 67 19.23 -7.31 -4.61
C ASP A 67 18.73 -6.54 -3.37
N TRP A 68 17.86 -5.53 -3.56
CA TRP A 68 17.34 -4.75 -2.44
C TRP A 68 16.50 -5.59 -1.48
N SER A 69 16.67 -5.33 -0.19
CA SER A 69 15.89 -5.92 0.89
C SER A 69 15.36 -4.83 1.82
N GLY A 70 14.14 -5.01 2.31
CA GLY A 70 13.44 -4.01 3.10
C GLY A 70 11.93 -4.12 2.98
N THR A 71 11.23 -3.06 3.39
CA THR A 71 9.76 -3.00 3.33
C THR A 71 9.30 -2.19 2.13
N LEU A 72 8.59 -2.84 1.20
CA LEU A 72 8.00 -2.20 0.03
C LEU A 72 6.54 -1.85 0.32
N VAL A 73 6.23 -0.56 0.35
CA VAL A 73 4.87 -0.02 0.51
C VAL A 73 4.20 -0.01 -0.86
N VAL A 74 3.12 -0.77 -0.99
CA VAL A 74 2.43 -1.00 -2.26
C VAL A 74 0.93 -0.94 -2.11
N ASP A 75 0.26 -0.81 -3.25
CA ASP A 75 -1.16 -1.03 -3.34
C ASP A 75 -1.51 -2.54 -3.25
N GLY A 76 -2.71 -2.91 -3.71
CA GLY A 76 -3.14 -4.30 -3.72
C GLY A 76 -2.73 -5.11 -4.95
N TYR A 77 -1.87 -4.62 -5.84
CA TYR A 77 -1.64 -5.27 -7.11
C TYR A 77 -0.88 -6.61 -6.97
N GLN A 78 -1.37 -7.63 -7.66
CA GLN A 78 -0.89 -9.01 -7.52
C GLN A 78 0.57 -9.18 -7.95
N ALA A 79 1.09 -8.34 -8.86
CA ALA A 79 2.48 -8.42 -9.32
C ALA A 79 3.47 -8.27 -8.16
N TYR A 80 3.20 -7.38 -7.18
CA TYR A 80 4.06 -7.20 -6.02
C TYR A 80 4.13 -8.46 -5.15
N ARG A 81 2.99 -9.15 -4.93
CA ARG A 81 2.97 -10.44 -4.22
C ARG A 81 3.74 -11.52 -4.95
N THR A 82 3.59 -11.59 -6.27
CA THR A 82 4.34 -12.54 -7.09
C THR A 82 5.84 -12.27 -7.03
N MET A 83 6.26 -11.00 -7.08
CA MET A 83 7.66 -10.60 -6.92
C MET A 83 8.20 -10.94 -5.53
N ALA A 84 7.51 -10.54 -4.45
CA ALA A 84 7.96 -10.80 -3.08
C ALA A 84 8.07 -12.31 -2.77
N GLY A 85 7.24 -13.15 -3.39
CA GLY A 85 7.36 -14.61 -3.30
C GLY A 85 8.61 -15.19 -4.00
N LYS A 86 9.25 -14.44 -4.90
CA LYS A 86 10.46 -14.82 -5.64
C LYS A 86 11.73 -14.17 -5.09
N THR A 87 11.61 -13.08 -4.34
CA THR A 87 12.73 -12.28 -3.84
C THR A 87 12.77 -12.29 -2.31
N PRO A 88 13.49 -13.24 -1.68
CA PRO A 88 13.67 -13.25 -0.24
C PRO A 88 14.24 -11.92 0.28
N GLY A 89 13.68 -11.40 1.38
CA GLY A 89 14.13 -10.14 1.98
C GLY A 89 13.26 -8.92 1.63
N ILE A 90 12.35 -9.04 0.66
CA ILE A 90 11.31 -8.02 0.42
C ILE A 90 10.06 -8.36 1.22
N ILE A 91 9.63 -7.43 2.07
CA ILE A 91 8.39 -7.51 2.86
C ILE A 91 7.40 -6.48 2.32
N LEU A 92 6.15 -6.87 2.09
CA LEU A 92 5.13 -5.96 1.58
C LEU A 92 4.35 -5.27 2.72
N ALA A 93 4.27 -3.95 2.68
CA ALA A 93 3.35 -3.14 3.46
C ALA A 93 2.17 -2.70 2.60
N GLY A 94 0.95 -2.89 3.11
CA GLY A 94 -0.28 -2.61 2.35
C GLY A 94 -0.76 -1.16 2.50
N CYS A 95 -1.38 -0.64 1.45
CA CYS A 95 -1.94 0.71 1.44
C CYS A 95 -3.37 0.80 2.03
N TRP A 96 -3.52 1.46 3.18
CA TRP A 96 -4.84 1.71 3.78
C TRP A 96 -5.72 2.68 2.98
N ALA A 97 -5.14 3.59 2.19
CA ALA A 97 -5.91 4.47 1.33
C ALA A 97 -6.69 3.66 0.28
N HIS A 98 -6.04 2.65 -0.31
CA HIS A 98 -6.66 1.69 -1.22
C HIS A 98 -7.69 0.80 -0.54
N ALA A 99 -7.38 0.23 0.63
CA ALA A 99 -8.34 -0.57 1.39
C ALA A 99 -9.60 0.23 1.76
N ARG A 100 -9.44 1.51 2.12
CA ARG A 100 -10.54 2.41 2.45
C ARG A 100 -11.42 2.75 1.26
N ARG A 101 -10.88 2.82 0.04
CA ARG A 101 -11.58 3.29 -1.17
C ARG A 101 -12.89 2.52 -1.41
N GLY A 102 -12.85 1.19 -1.34
CA GLY A 102 -14.04 0.34 -1.53
C GLY A 102 -15.16 0.65 -0.53
N PHE A 103 -14.85 0.80 0.76
CA PHE A 103 -15.84 1.18 1.76
C PHE A 103 -16.34 2.62 1.58
N ALA A 104 -15.44 3.54 1.25
CA ALA A 104 -15.80 4.95 1.06
C ALA A 104 -16.75 5.13 -0.13
N ASP A 105 -16.50 4.45 -1.25
CA ASP A 105 -17.33 4.54 -2.45
C ASP A 105 -18.71 3.91 -2.22
N LEU A 106 -18.76 2.77 -1.53
CA LEU A 106 -20.02 2.19 -1.09
C LEU A 106 -20.82 3.17 -0.22
N TYR A 107 -20.18 3.75 0.82
CA TYR A 107 -20.84 4.72 1.68
C TYR A 107 -21.33 5.97 0.91
N LYS A 108 -20.58 6.45 -0.08
CA LYS A 108 -21.02 7.56 -0.93
C LYS A 108 -22.25 7.19 -1.75
N MET A 109 -22.28 5.98 -2.30
CA MET A 109 -23.34 5.50 -3.19
C MET A 109 -24.68 5.33 -2.47
N ASN A 110 -24.70 4.73 -1.29
CA ASN A 110 -25.95 4.32 -0.64
C ASN A 110 -26.00 4.54 0.89
N LYS A 111 -25.02 5.25 1.46
CA LYS A 111 -24.93 5.54 2.90
C LYS A 111 -24.92 4.28 3.78
N ASP A 112 -24.39 3.17 3.28
CA ASP A 112 -24.33 1.91 4.03
C ASP A 112 -23.66 2.13 5.41
N PRO A 113 -24.36 1.87 6.53
CA PRO A 113 -23.83 2.11 7.87
C PRO A 113 -22.61 1.23 8.20
N ARG A 114 -22.50 0.05 7.58
CA ARG A 114 -21.36 -0.86 7.75
C ARG A 114 -20.13 -0.29 7.08
N ALA A 115 -20.30 0.23 5.87
CA ALA A 115 -19.23 0.94 5.17
C ALA A 115 -18.79 2.19 5.95
N ALA A 116 -19.75 2.93 6.52
CA ALA A 116 -19.46 4.07 7.40
C ALA A 116 -18.61 3.68 8.62
N MET A 117 -18.92 2.54 9.24
CA MET A 117 -18.18 2.01 10.38
C MET A 117 -16.72 1.74 10.01
N ALA A 118 -16.48 0.99 8.92
CA ALA A 118 -15.13 0.69 8.44
C ALA A 118 -14.35 1.99 8.13
N VAL A 119 -14.96 2.93 7.41
CA VAL A 119 -14.35 4.24 7.12
C VAL A 119 -14.02 5.00 8.41
N LYS A 120 -14.88 4.96 9.43
CA LYS A 120 -14.67 5.62 10.72
C LYS A 120 -13.49 5.03 11.50
N LYS A 121 -13.35 3.71 11.51
CA LYS A 121 -12.22 3.00 12.15
C LYS A 121 -10.91 3.34 11.46
N ILE A 122 -10.86 3.24 10.12
CA ILE A 122 -9.67 3.59 9.33
C ILE A 122 -9.31 5.07 9.53
N ALA A 123 -10.29 5.98 9.54
CA ALA A 123 -10.04 7.38 9.84
C ALA A 123 -9.48 7.60 11.27
N GLY A 124 -9.79 6.71 12.22
CA GLY A 124 -9.17 6.67 13.54
C GLY A 124 -7.68 6.42 13.49
N LEU A 125 -7.23 5.48 12.66
CA LEU A 125 -5.81 5.20 12.42
C LEU A 125 -5.11 6.44 11.87
N TYR A 126 -5.66 7.06 10.81
CA TYR A 126 -5.11 8.29 10.25
C TYR A 126 -5.01 9.46 11.24
N ARG A 127 -6.03 9.62 12.10
CA ARG A 127 -5.99 10.65 13.16
C ARG A 127 -4.87 10.39 14.16
N LEU A 128 -4.62 9.13 14.51
CA LEU A 128 -3.51 8.76 15.38
C LEU A 128 -2.17 9.01 14.69
N GLU A 129 -2.00 8.55 13.44
CA GLU A 129 -0.78 8.77 12.64
C GLU A 129 -0.41 10.25 12.57
N LYS A 130 -1.38 11.12 12.29
CA LYS A 130 -1.16 12.57 12.29
C LYS A 130 -0.61 13.09 13.62
N LYS A 131 -1.13 12.60 14.76
CA LYS A 131 -0.71 13.01 16.11
C LYS A 131 0.68 12.51 16.49
N ILE A 132 1.12 11.38 15.95
CA ILE A 132 2.42 10.77 16.30
C ILE A 132 3.50 11.02 15.24
N SER A 133 3.14 11.63 14.11
CA SER A 133 4.00 11.80 12.93
C SER A 133 5.37 12.45 13.19
N SER A 134 5.46 13.40 14.13
CA SER A 134 6.69 14.09 14.49
C SER A 134 7.59 13.35 15.49
N ARG A 135 7.15 12.17 15.97
CA ARG A 135 7.89 11.38 16.96
C ARG A 135 8.97 10.52 16.29
N PRO A 136 10.02 10.10 17.04
CA PRO A 136 10.95 9.06 16.59
C PRO A 136 10.23 7.74 16.25
N VAL A 137 10.80 6.95 15.35
CA VAL A 137 10.18 5.71 14.83
C VAL A 137 9.86 4.70 15.94
N GLU A 138 10.69 4.60 16.97
CA GLU A 138 10.47 3.72 18.12
C GLU A 138 9.26 4.17 18.94
N LYS A 139 9.08 5.50 19.10
CA LYS A 139 7.92 6.06 19.79
C LYS A 139 6.66 5.91 18.95
N ILE A 140 6.74 6.07 17.64
CA ILE A 140 5.61 5.80 16.74
C ILE A 140 5.16 4.35 16.90
N ARG A 141 6.09 3.39 16.82
CA ARG A 141 5.80 1.97 17.04
C ARG A 141 5.12 1.73 18.40
N GLN A 142 5.68 2.26 19.50
CA GLN A 142 5.06 2.13 20.84
C GLN A 142 3.62 2.67 20.88
N TRP A 143 3.36 3.81 20.25
CA TRP A 143 2.02 4.40 20.19
C TRP A 143 1.08 3.59 19.29
N ARG A 144 1.55 3.07 18.16
CA ARG A 144 0.76 2.17 17.29
C ARG A 144 0.37 0.92 18.05
N GLN A 145 1.30 0.28 18.76
CA GLN A 145 1.02 -0.88 19.59
C GLN A 145 -0.01 -0.59 20.70
N ARG A 146 0.07 0.60 21.33
CA ARG A 146 -0.86 0.98 22.42
C ARG A 146 -2.24 1.41 21.93
N TYR A 147 -2.32 2.12 20.81
CA TYR A 147 -3.54 2.84 20.41
C TYR A 147 -4.08 2.42 19.03
N ALA A 148 -3.22 2.05 18.08
CA ALA A 148 -3.66 1.61 16.76
C ALA A 148 -4.07 0.13 16.77
N ARG A 149 -3.28 -0.74 17.43
CA ARG A 149 -3.52 -2.18 17.49
C ARG A 149 -4.93 -2.53 17.97
N PRO A 150 -5.47 -1.99 19.07
CA PRO A 150 -6.83 -2.32 19.50
C PRO A 150 -7.90 -1.91 18.49
N ILE A 151 -7.74 -0.76 17.83
CA ILE A 151 -8.66 -0.29 16.77
C ILE A 151 -8.63 -1.26 15.60
N LEU A 152 -7.43 -1.71 15.25
CA LEU A 152 -7.21 -2.57 14.10
C LEU A 152 -7.71 -4.00 14.36
N GLU A 153 -7.49 -4.55 15.54
CA GLU A 153 -8.00 -5.85 15.96
C GLU A 153 -9.54 -5.87 15.97
N GLU A 154 -10.17 -4.83 16.52
CA GLU A 154 -11.63 -4.69 16.48
C GLU A 154 -12.16 -4.60 15.04
N LEU A 155 -11.46 -3.86 14.16
CA LEU A 155 -11.81 -3.79 12.74
C LEU A 155 -11.67 -5.17 12.07
N TRP A 156 -10.61 -5.91 12.35
CA TRP A 156 -10.42 -7.25 11.78
C TRP A 156 -11.49 -8.23 12.22
N SER A 157 -11.76 -8.33 13.52
CA SER A 157 -12.82 -9.19 14.04
C SER A 157 -14.17 -8.86 13.43
N TRP A 158 -14.48 -7.56 13.29
CA TRP A 158 -15.71 -7.14 12.63
C TRP A 158 -15.76 -7.53 11.15
N LEU A 159 -14.65 -7.35 10.40
CA LEU A 159 -14.59 -7.71 8.98
C LEU A 159 -14.81 -9.21 8.79
N GLU A 160 -14.23 -10.06 9.63
CA GLU A 160 -14.40 -11.51 9.61
C GLU A 160 -15.85 -11.91 9.92
N GLU A 161 -16.47 -11.29 10.93
CA GLU A 161 -17.88 -11.52 11.26
C GLU A 161 -18.81 -11.10 10.11
N GLN A 162 -18.50 -9.98 9.43
CA GLN A 162 -19.29 -9.56 8.27
C GLN A 162 -19.09 -10.51 7.08
N GLU A 163 -17.88 -10.96 6.80
CA GLU A 163 -17.61 -11.84 5.65
C GLU A 163 -18.45 -13.12 5.72
N GLN A 164 -18.56 -13.74 6.89
CA GLN A 164 -19.36 -14.96 7.11
C GLN A 164 -20.88 -14.75 6.96
N ARG A 165 -21.37 -13.53 7.18
CA ARG A 165 -22.82 -13.24 7.21
C ARG A 165 -23.41 -12.89 5.85
N TRP A 166 -22.61 -12.55 4.84
CA TRP A 166 -23.11 -11.95 3.61
C TRP A 166 -22.77 -12.78 2.37
N PRO A 167 -23.72 -12.87 1.41
CA PRO A 167 -23.49 -13.63 0.20
C PRO A 167 -22.35 -13.01 -0.65
N PRO A 168 -21.56 -13.85 -1.32
CA PRO A 168 -20.50 -13.39 -2.22
C PRO A 168 -21.01 -12.45 -3.31
N GLY A 169 -20.17 -11.47 -3.69
CA GLY A 169 -20.34 -10.68 -4.92
C GLY A 169 -20.82 -9.23 -4.73
N GLY A 170 -21.38 -8.88 -3.57
CA GLY A 170 -21.75 -7.50 -3.25
C GLY A 170 -20.54 -6.55 -3.10
N ALA A 171 -20.75 -5.25 -3.33
CA ALA A 171 -19.69 -4.23 -3.20
C ALA A 171 -19.05 -4.22 -1.79
N LEU A 172 -19.86 -4.41 -0.74
CA LEU A 172 -19.36 -4.53 0.63
C LEU A 172 -18.49 -5.77 0.80
N HIS A 173 -18.96 -6.93 0.36
CA HIS A 173 -18.22 -8.19 0.41
C HIS A 173 -16.88 -8.07 -0.34
N LYS A 174 -16.86 -7.45 -1.53
CA LYS A 174 -15.62 -7.19 -2.28
C LYS A 174 -14.62 -6.33 -1.48
N ALA A 175 -15.09 -5.28 -0.80
CA ALA A 175 -14.23 -4.45 0.04
C ALA A 175 -13.70 -5.20 1.28
N ILE A 176 -14.55 -6.03 1.90
CA ILE A 176 -14.16 -6.89 3.04
C ILE A 176 -13.10 -7.89 2.62
N VAL A 177 -13.36 -8.67 1.56
CA VAL A 177 -12.41 -9.67 1.03
C VAL A 177 -11.10 -9.01 0.61
N TYR A 178 -11.15 -7.82 0.00
CA TYR A 178 -9.93 -7.08 -0.35
C TYR A 178 -9.05 -6.81 0.88
N ALA A 179 -9.65 -6.33 1.97
CA ALA A 179 -8.95 -5.99 3.20
C ALA A 179 -8.46 -7.26 3.94
N LEU A 180 -9.32 -8.27 4.11
CA LEU A 180 -8.99 -9.52 4.78
C LEU A 180 -7.87 -10.28 4.06
N ALA A 181 -7.92 -10.33 2.72
CA ALA A 181 -6.88 -10.96 1.93
C ALA A 181 -5.50 -10.30 2.12
N ARG A 182 -5.45 -9.05 2.62
CA ARG A 182 -4.24 -8.24 2.87
C ARG A 182 -4.00 -7.95 4.34
N ARG A 183 -4.60 -8.74 5.25
CA ARG A 183 -4.53 -8.49 6.70
C ARG A 183 -3.10 -8.35 7.21
N VAL A 184 -2.18 -9.20 6.73
CA VAL A 184 -0.77 -9.17 7.12
C VAL A 184 -0.11 -7.88 6.64
N GLU A 185 -0.19 -7.58 5.34
CA GLU A 185 0.44 -6.40 4.76
C GLU A 185 -0.14 -5.09 5.33
N LEU A 186 -1.45 -5.02 5.54
CA LEU A 186 -2.14 -3.88 6.14
C LEU A 186 -1.86 -3.73 7.64
N SER A 187 -1.35 -4.76 8.32
CA SER A 187 -0.99 -4.68 9.75
C SER A 187 0.50 -4.36 9.97
N LEU A 188 1.34 -4.45 8.94
CA LEU A 188 2.80 -4.33 9.08
C LEU A 188 3.26 -2.97 9.64
N PHE A 189 2.53 -1.89 9.35
CA PHE A 189 2.82 -0.56 9.91
C PHE A 189 2.82 -0.54 11.45
N LEU A 190 2.11 -1.47 12.11
CA LEU A 190 2.14 -1.58 13.57
C LEU A 190 3.52 -1.97 14.09
N GLU A 191 4.27 -2.73 13.30
CA GLU A 191 5.53 -3.35 13.73
C GLU A 191 6.75 -2.49 13.45
N ASP A 192 6.69 -1.63 12.43
CA ASP A 192 7.79 -0.72 12.07
C ASP A 192 7.30 0.73 11.98
N GLY A 193 7.86 1.60 12.83
CA GLY A 193 7.56 3.03 12.84
C GLY A 193 8.06 3.81 11.62
N ALA A 194 8.98 3.23 10.84
CA ALA A 194 9.44 3.77 9.56
C ALA A 194 8.42 3.56 8.44
N VAL A 195 7.58 2.53 8.55
CA VAL A 195 6.58 2.16 7.53
C VAL A 195 5.35 3.08 7.65
N PRO A 196 4.95 3.78 6.58
CA PRO A 196 3.76 4.61 6.56
C PRO A 196 2.47 3.78 6.46
N LEU A 197 1.33 4.42 6.68
CA LEU A 197 0.02 3.77 6.62
C LEU A 197 -0.48 3.55 5.19
N ASP A 198 0.06 4.29 4.22
CA ASP A 198 -0.36 4.21 2.83
C ASP A 198 0.74 4.54 1.83
N ASN A 199 0.42 4.33 0.55
CA ASN A 199 1.30 4.52 -0.59
C ASN A 199 1.09 5.87 -1.30
N ASN A 200 0.43 6.85 -0.65
CA ASN A 200 0.07 8.10 -1.32
C ASN A 200 1.29 8.91 -1.81
N VAL A 201 2.50 8.59 -1.34
CA VAL A 201 3.74 9.22 -1.82
C VAL A 201 3.97 8.95 -3.33
N CYS A 202 3.62 7.76 -3.82
CA CYS A 202 3.74 7.43 -5.25
C CYS A 202 2.50 7.79 -6.08
N GLU A 203 1.35 8.02 -5.44
CA GLU A 203 0.07 8.34 -6.11
C GLU A 203 -0.20 9.85 -6.28
N ARG A 204 0.75 10.72 -5.89
CA ARG A 204 0.60 12.19 -5.88
C ARG A 204 1.14 12.87 -7.13
#